data_AF-A0A0B4HRK8-F1
#
_entry.id   AF-A0A0B4HRK8-F1
#
_cell.length_a   1.000
_cell.length_b   1.000
_cell.length_c   1.000
_cell.angle_alpha   90.00
_cell.angle_beta   90.00
_cell.angle_gamma   90.00
#
_symmetry.space_group_name_H-M   'P 1'
#
loop_
_entity.id
_entity.type
_entity.pdbx_description
1 polymer ?
#
loop_
_entity_poly.entity_id
_entity_poly.type
_entity_poly.pdbx_seq_one_letter_code
_entity_poly.pdbx_strand_id
1 'polypeptide(L)'
;MGNVARIMKNALPDNAKIARECMQECVSEFISFISSEASEKCQQEKRKTVNGEDILFAMTSLGFENYAEALKVYLAKYHEQKVQSNREDTWVRSIMPAEGGVGDSQNLEDDGPNDLGPFIA
;
A
#
# COMPACT_ATOMS: atom_id res chain seq x y z
N MET A 1 -2.14 14.53 -13.86
CA MET A 1 -1.14 13.91 -12.95
C MET A 1 0.28 14.27 -13.40
N GLY A 2 1.14 14.80 -12.52
CA GLY A 2 2.48 15.30 -12.85
C GLY A 2 3.68 14.51 -12.31
N ASN A 3 3.44 13.48 -11.49
CA ASN A 3 4.50 12.78 -10.77
C ASN A 3 5.35 11.87 -11.68
N VAL A 4 4.71 11.09 -12.56
CA VAL A 4 5.40 10.19 -13.51
C VAL A 4 6.37 10.97 -14.40
N ALA A 5 5.90 12.04 -15.02
CA ALA A 5 6.74 12.85 -15.90
C ALA A 5 7.92 13.52 -15.18
N ARG A 6 7.76 13.89 -13.90
CA ARG A 6 8.86 14.46 -13.09
C ARG A 6 9.93 13.40 -12.81
N ILE A 7 9.53 12.21 -12.38
CA ILE A 7 10.46 11.10 -12.11
C ILE A 7 11.20 10.71 -13.39
N MET A 8 10.49 10.57 -14.51
CA MET A 8 11.09 10.24 -15.80
C MET A 8 12.11 11.28 -16.26
N LYS A 9 11.83 12.58 -16.11
CA LYS A 9 12.79 13.63 -16.45
C LYS A 9 14.07 13.53 -15.64
N ASN A 10 13.98 13.21 -14.35
CA ASN A 10 15.15 13.09 -13.48
C ASN A 10 16.07 11.91 -13.87
N ALA A 11 15.53 10.92 -14.60
CA ALA A 11 16.28 9.76 -15.08
C ALA A 11 16.85 9.95 -16.50
N LEU A 12 16.61 11.10 -17.14
CA LEU A 12 16.98 11.38 -18.53
C LEU A 12 17.83 12.65 -18.64
N PRO A 13 18.62 12.81 -19.72
CA PRO A 13 19.28 14.07 -20.04
C PRO A 13 18.27 15.22 -20.25
N ASP A 14 18.70 16.46 -19.98
CA ASP A 14 17.83 17.66 -20.01
C ASP A 14 17.07 17.89 -21.33
N ASN A 15 17.64 17.44 -22.45
CA ASN A 15 17.07 17.59 -23.78
C ASN A 15 16.17 16.42 -24.22
N ALA A 16 16.01 15.39 -23.39
CA ALA A 16 15.22 14.22 -23.73
C ALA A 16 13.71 14.54 -23.72
N LYS A 17 12.98 13.91 -24.65
CA LYS A 17 11.52 14.01 -24.75
C LYS A 17 10.87 12.74 -24.23
N ILE A 18 9.74 12.88 -23.55
CA ILE A 18 8.99 11.78 -22.95
C ILE A 18 7.62 11.68 -23.61
N ALA A 19 7.27 10.47 -24.08
CA ALA A 19 5.92 10.14 -24.54
C ALA A 19 5.02 9.85 -23.34
N ARG A 20 4.32 10.88 -22.84
CA ARG A 20 3.63 10.83 -21.54
C ARG A 20 2.48 9.84 -21.49
N GLU A 21 1.68 9.76 -22.56
CA GLU A 21 0.48 8.91 -22.60
C GLU A 21 0.87 7.43 -22.59
N CYS A 22 1.77 7.02 -23.50
CA CYS A 22 2.34 5.67 -23.51
C CYS A 22 2.96 5.29 -22.16
N MET A 23 3.69 6.21 -21.52
CA MET A 23 4.28 5.93 -20.21
C MET A 23 3.25 5.82 -19.09
N GLN A 24 2.13 6.53 -19.17
CA GLN A 24 1.04 6.37 -18.22
C GLN A 24 0.37 5.00 -18.37
N GLU A 25 0.12 4.57 -19.61
CA GLU A 25 -0.42 3.23 -19.91
C GLU A 25 0.53 2.15 -19.41
N CYS A 26 1.84 2.26 -19.68
CA CYS A 26 2.82 1.30 -19.19
C CYS A 26 2.89 1.24 -17.66
N VAL A 27 2.76 2.38 -16.97
CA VAL A 27 2.79 2.41 -15.50
C VAL A 27 1.52 1.79 -14.92
N SER A 28 0.36 2.05 -15.52
CA SER A 28 -0.89 1.39 -15.14
C SER A 28 -0.80 -0.11 -15.32
N GLU A 29 -0.30 -0.57 -16.47
CA GLU A 29 -0.12 -1.99 -16.74
C GLU A 29 0.88 -2.63 -15.78
N PHE A 30 1.98 -1.93 -15.45
CA PHE A 30 2.94 -2.40 -14.47
C PHE A 30 2.30 -2.62 -13.09
N ILE A 31 1.45 -1.69 -12.64
CA ILE A 31 0.73 -1.85 -11.36
C ILE A 31 -0.20 -3.06 -11.42
N SER A 32 -0.98 -3.19 -12.50
CA SER A 32 -1.88 -4.33 -12.71
C SER A 32 -1.12 -5.65 -12.73
N PHE A 33 0.02 -5.70 -13.41
CA PHE A 33 0.84 -6.89 -13.56
C PHE A 33 1.39 -7.38 -12.22
N ILE A 34 2.05 -6.50 -11.46
CA ILE A 34 2.56 -6.85 -10.12
C ILE A 34 1.42 -7.24 -9.18
N SER A 35 0.33 -6.47 -9.18
CA SER A 35 -0.79 -6.71 -8.28
C SER A 35 -1.49 -8.04 -8.57
N SER A 36 -1.55 -8.44 -9.84
CA SER A 36 -2.13 -9.71 -10.27
C SER A 36 -1.30 -10.89 -9.76
N GLU A 37 0.01 -10.86 -9.94
CA GLU A 37 0.93 -11.91 -9.45
C GLU A 37 0.89 -12.03 -7.91
N ALA A 38 0.88 -10.89 -7.21
CA ALA A 38 0.77 -10.88 -5.75
C ALA A 38 -0.59 -11.40 -5.25
N SER A 39 -1.67 -11.05 -5.96
CA SER A 39 -3.01 -11.56 -5.68
C SER A 39 -3.07 -13.07 -5.87
N GLU A 40 -2.46 -13.61 -6.93
CA GLU A 40 -2.40 -15.05 -7.18
C GLU A 40 -1.68 -15.76 -6.02
N LYS A 41 -0.51 -15.26 -5.60
CA LYS A 41 0.23 -15.78 -4.46
C LYS A 41 -0.60 -15.77 -3.17
N CYS A 42 -1.27 -14.66 -2.89
CA CYS A 42 -2.17 -14.52 -1.73
C CYS A 42 -3.31 -15.55 -1.75
N GLN A 43 -3.94 -15.74 -2.91
CA GLN A 43 -5.03 -16.69 -3.09
C GLN A 43 -4.57 -18.15 -2.96
N GLN A 44 -3.39 -18.48 -3.49
CA GLN A 44 -2.78 -19.81 -3.31
C GLN A 44 -2.56 -20.13 -1.82
N GLU A 45 -2.27 -19.13 -1.00
CA GLU A 45 -2.15 -19.24 0.46
C GLU A 45 -3.49 -19.16 1.21
N LYS A 46 -4.63 -19.18 0.49
CA LYS A 46 -5.99 -19.09 1.04
C LYS A 46 -6.26 -17.81 1.83
N ARG A 47 -5.52 -16.73 1.54
CA ARG A 47 -5.73 -15.42 2.13
C ARG A 47 -6.60 -14.56 1.22
N LYS A 48 -7.41 -13.69 1.83
CA LYS A 48 -8.27 -12.71 1.13
C LYS A 48 -7.64 -11.31 1.04
N THR A 49 -6.55 -11.10 1.77
CA THR A 49 -5.89 -9.80 1.88
C THR A 49 -4.45 -9.95 1.46
N VAL A 50 -4.09 -9.23 0.40
CA VAL A 50 -2.70 -9.10 -0.09
C VAL A 50 -1.91 -8.32 0.96
N ASN A 51 -0.73 -8.84 1.31
CA ASN A 51 0.19 -8.22 2.26
C ASN A 51 1.48 -7.74 1.57
N GLY A 52 2.39 -7.12 2.33
CA GLY A 52 3.67 -6.65 1.79
C GLY A 52 4.58 -7.77 1.28
N GLU A 53 4.50 -8.97 1.87
CA GLU A 53 5.30 -10.13 1.47
C GLU A 53 4.87 -10.69 0.10
N ASP A 54 3.57 -10.61 -0.22
CA ASP A 54 3.05 -10.99 -1.54
C ASP A 54 3.63 -10.11 -2.65
N ILE A 55 3.73 -8.80 -2.39
CA ILE A 55 4.34 -7.85 -3.32
C ILE A 55 5.84 -8.13 -3.49
N LEU A 56 6.54 -8.45 -2.40
CA LEU A 56 7.96 -8.81 -2.44
C LEU A 56 8.19 -10.10 -3.22
N PHE A 57 7.31 -11.08 -3.05
CA PHE A 57 7.31 -12.31 -3.85
C PHE A 57 7.12 -11.99 -5.33
N ALA A 58 6.06 -11.26 -5.69
CA ALA A 58 5.75 -10.90 -7.08
C ALA A 58 6.92 -10.17 -7.75
N MET A 59 7.49 -9.16 -7.07
CA MET A 59 8.66 -8.42 -7.58
C MET A 59 9.86 -9.33 -7.84
N THR A 60 10.12 -10.31 -6.97
CA THR A 60 11.23 -11.26 -7.17
C THR A 60 10.92 -12.24 -8.29
N SER A 61 9.73 -12.83 -8.31
CA SER A 61 9.31 -13.83 -9.31
C SER A 61 9.26 -13.28 -10.73
N LEU A 62 8.97 -11.98 -10.88
CA LEU A 62 8.90 -11.29 -12.17
C LEU A 62 10.24 -10.68 -12.63
N GLY A 63 11.32 -10.88 -11.87
CA GLY A 63 12.67 -10.43 -12.25
C GLY A 63 12.99 -8.96 -11.92
N PHE A 64 12.33 -8.40 -10.91
CA PHE A 64 12.54 -7.05 -10.39
C PHE A 64 13.30 -7.07 -9.04
N GLU A 65 14.31 -7.92 -8.89
CA GLU A 65 14.98 -8.19 -7.61
C GLU A 65 15.61 -6.94 -6.99
N ASN A 66 16.19 -6.06 -7.81
CA ASN A 66 16.76 -4.79 -7.34
C ASN A 66 15.71 -3.90 -6.65
N TYR A 67 14.47 -3.93 -7.12
CA TYR A 67 13.36 -3.21 -6.49
C TYR A 67 12.84 -3.96 -5.26
N ALA A 68 12.79 -5.29 -5.30
CA ALA A 68 12.39 -6.11 -4.15
C ALA A 68 13.29 -5.84 -2.93
N GLU A 69 14.61 -5.73 -3.10
CA GLU A 69 15.54 -5.42 -2.01
C GLU A 69 15.27 -4.04 -1.40
N ALA A 70 15.01 -3.03 -2.22
CA ALA A 70 14.64 -1.70 -1.72
C ALA A 70 13.31 -1.72 -0.95
N LEU A 71 12.32 -2.48 -1.46
CA LEU A 71 11.01 -2.63 -0.82
C LEU A 71 11.08 -3.40 0.51
N LYS A 72 11.97 -4.39 0.65
CA LYS A 72 12.20 -5.10 1.93
C LYS A 72 12.62 -4.14 3.02
N VAL A 73 13.58 -3.26 2.72
CA VAL A 73 14.04 -2.23 3.67
C VAL A 73 12.90 -1.27 4.03
N TYR A 74 12.09 -0.87 3.05
CA TYR A 74 10.94 -0.01 3.28
C TYR A 74 9.89 -0.68 4.18
N LEU A 75 9.55 -1.95 3.92
CA LEU A 75 8.57 -2.71 4.69
C LEU A 75 9.01 -2.88 6.15
N ALA A 76 10.30 -3.17 6.38
CA ALA A 76 10.85 -3.23 7.73
C ALA A 76 10.68 -1.91 8.50
N LYS A 77 11.04 -0.77 7.88
CA LYS A 77 10.86 0.56 8.48
C LYS A 77 9.41 0.91 8.73
N TYR A 78 8.51 0.53 7.82
CA TYR A 78 7.07 0.75 7.99
C TYR A 78 6.54 0.02 9.24
N HIS A 79 6.96 -1.23 9.46
CA HIS A 79 6.60 -1.97 10.67
C HIS A 79 7.16 -1.34 11.95
N GLU A 80 8.42 -0.89 11.94
CA GLU A 80 9.02 -0.18 13.07
C GLU A 80 8.25 1.10 13.43
N GLN A 81 7.88 1.91 12.43
CA GLN A 81 7.11 3.13 12.63
C GLN A 81 5.71 2.84 13.18
N LYS A 82 5.05 1.80 12.68
CA LYS A 82 3.73 1.38 13.17
C LYS A 82 3.78 0.94 14.63
N VAL A 83 4.83 0.23 15.03
CA VAL A 83 5.07 -0.16 16.43
C VAL A 83 5.33 1.07 17.30
N GLN A 84 6.10 2.04 16.81
CA GLN A 84 6.39 3.28 17.53
C GLN A 84 5.14 4.14 17.73
N SER A 85 4.33 4.34 16.69
CA SER A 85 3.04 5.05 16.78
C SER A 85 2.13 4.38 17.81
N ASN A 86 1.99 3.06 17.76
CA ASN A 86 1.14 2.34 18.70
C ASN A 86 1.64 2.44 20.17
N ARG A 87 2.95 2.54 20.37
CA ARG A 87 3.54 2.82 21.70
C ARG A 87 3.20 4.21 22.19
N GLU A 88 3.28 5.20 21.33
CA GLU A 88 2.91 6.59 21.64
C GLU A 88 1.42 6.69 21.99
N ASP A 89 0.53 6.07 21.20
CA ASP A 89 -0.91 6.02 21.48
C ASP A 89 -1.22 5.37 22.84
N THR A 90 -0.55 4.25 23.14
CA THR A 90 -0.71 3.54 24.42
C THR A 90 -0.21 4.40 25.59
N TRP A 91 0.89 5.13 25.39
CA TRP A 91 1.48 6.00 26.39
C TRP A 91 0.57 7.21 26.68
N VAL A 92 0.07 7.87 25.63
CA VAL A 92 -0.88 8.98 25.73
C VAL A 92 -2.15 8.57 26.48
N ARG A 93 -2.72 7.40 26.16
CA ARG A 93 -3.90 6.86 26.85
C ARG A 93 -3.66 6.55 28.32
N SER A 94 -2.42 6.22 28.69
CA SER A 94 -2.06 5.89 30.07
C SER A 94 -1.90 7.13 30.98
N ILE A 95 -1.80 8.33 30.39
CA ILE A 95 -1.46 9.58 31.11
C ILE A 95 -2.62 10.57 31.07
N MET A 96 -3.57 10.40 30.15
CA MET A 96 -4.82 11.17 30.16
C MET A 96 -5.73 10.69 31.31
N PRO A 97 -6.17 11.57 32.22
CA PRO A 97 -7.16 11.21 33.22
C PRO A 97 -8.51 10.94 32.55
N ALA A 98 -9.17 9.85 32.93
CA ALA A 98 -10.53 9.54 32.50
C ALA A 98 -11.51 10.49 33.21
N GLU A 99 -11.98 11.53 32.52
CA GLU A 99 -13.11 12.32 32.99
C GLU A 99 -14.41 11.54 32.73
N GLY A 100 -15.09 11.14 33.81
CA GLY A 100 -16.30 10.32 33.76
C GLY A 100 -17.60 11.10 33.56
N GLY A 101 -18.57 10.50 32.86
CA GLY A 101 -19.95 10.99 32.74
C GLY A 101 -20.88 10.11 31.88
N VAL A 102 -21.46 9.07 32.49
CA VAL A 102 -22.79 8.40 32.36
C VAL A 102 -23.63 8.45 31.06
N GLY A 103 -24.04 7.25 30.58
CA GLY A 103 -25.31 6.90 29.86
C GLY A 103 -25.40 7.26 28.36
N ASP A 104 -25.91 6.47 27.41
CA ASP A 104 -26.75 5.26 27.41
C ASP A 104 -26.52 4.43 26.14
N SER A 105 -26.87 3.14 26.21
CA SER A 105 -26.98 2.22 25.07
C SER A 105 -27.99 2.70 24.03
N GLN A 106 -27.58 2.84 22.78
CA GLN A 106 -28.42 2.53 21.63
C GLN A 106 -27.60 1.77 20.57
N ASN A 107 -28.02 0.52 20.34
CA ASN A 107 -27.78 -0.18 19.10
C ASN A 107 -28.36 0.65 17.95
N LEU A 108 -27.55 0.89 16.92
CA LEU A 108 -28.02 0.90 15.55
C LEU A 108 -27.16 -0.10 14.78
N GLU A 109 -27.81 -1.17 14.35
CA GLU A 109 -27.36 -1.99 13.24
C GLU A 109 -27.28 -1.06 12.01
N ASP A 110 -26.07 -0.79 11.53
CA ASP A 110 -25.84 -0.23 10.20
C ASP A 110 -25.29 -1.36 9.32
N ASP A 111 -26.22 -2.07 8.69
CA ASP A 111 -25.97 -3.00 7.60
C ASP A 111 -25.73 -2.15 6.34
N GLY A 112 -24.55 -1.54 6.25
CA GLY A 112 -24.06 -0.83 5.07
C GLY A 112 -23.19 -1.77 4.22
N PRO A 113 -23.37 -1.82 2.88
CA PRO A 113 -22.61 -2.75 2.06
C PRO A 113 -21.13 -2.35 2.12
N ASN A 114 -20.26 -3.34 2.40
CA ASN A 114 -18.83 -3.18 2.22
C ASN A 114 -18.58 -2.84 0.74
N ASP A 115 -18.46 -1.54 0.48
CA ASP A 115 -17.90 -0.95 -0.71
C ASP A 115 -16.43 -1.41 -0.81
N LEU A 116 -16.12 -2.03 -1.95
CA LEU A 116 -14.84 -1.99 -2.66
C LEU A 116 -15.01 -2.97 -3.83
N GLY A 117 -15.62 -2.46 -4.91
CA GLY A 117 -15.55 -3.13 -6.20
C GLY A 117 -14.10 -3.43 -6.58
N PRO A 118 -13.87 -4.35 -7.54
CA PRO A 118 -12.52 -4.59 -8.04
C PRO A 118 -12.02 -3.29 -8.67
N PHE A 119 -11.17 -2.56 -7.95
CA PHE A 119 -10.24 -1.68 -8.63
C PHE A 119 -9.50 -2.59 -9.60
N ILE A 120 -9.52 -2.21 -10.88
CA ILE A 120 -8.98 -2.91 -12.07
C ILE A 120 -10.07 -3.65 -12.89
N ALA A 121 -10.73 -2.88 -13.76
CA ALA A 121 -11.04 -3.25 -15.14
C ALA A 121 -10.96 -1.98 -16.01
#